data_AF-A0A932UZF7-F1
#
_entry.id   AF-A0A932UZF7-F1
#
_cell.length_a   1.000
_cell.length_b   1.000
_cell.length_c   1.000
_cell.angle_alpha   90.00
_cell.angle_beta   90.00
_cell.angle_gamma   90.00
#
_symmetry.space_group_name_H-M   'P 1'
#
loop_
_entity.id
_entity.type
_entity.pdbx_description
1 polymer ?
#
loop_
_entity_poly.entity_id
_entity_poly.type
_entity_poly.pdbx_seq_one_letter_code
_entity_poly.pdbx_strand_id
1 'polypeptide(L)' 'LDELFETMTLIQTRKIKPFPVVLFGTDFWRGLLDWISAQQLSRGMLTEADFKLLRITDDIDEAVALTEEHRSQGEDISPP' A
#
# COMPACT_ATOMS: atom_id res chain seq x y z
N LEU A 1 -12.15 -3.86 -0.31
CA LEU A 1 -11.32 -5.02 0.07
C LEU A 1 -10.77 -5.71 -1.16
N ASP A 2 -11.61 -6.07 -2.14
CA ASP A 2 -11.18 -6.69 -3.40
C ASP A 2 -10.05 -5.92 -4.11
N GLU A 3 -10.30 -4.64 -4.41
CA GLU A 3 -9.31 -3.74 -5.05
C GLU A 3 -7.99 -3.61 -4.28
N LEU A 4 -8.03 -3.64 -2.94
CA LEU A 4 -6.82 -3.58 -2.10
C LEU A 4 -5.95 -4.81 -2.32
N PHE A 5 -6.54 -6.00 -2.24
CA PHE A 5 -5.79 -7.25 -2.39
C PHE A 5 -5.38 -7.51 -3.84
N GLU A 6 -6.18 -7.09 -4.82
CA GLU A 6 -5.79 -7.10 -6.22
C GLU A 6 -4.55 -6.20 -6.44
N THR A 7 -4.58 -4.97 -5.94
CA THR A 7 -3.45 -4.03 -6.04
C THR A 7 -2.19 -4.61 -5.40
N MET A 8 -2.30 -5.16 -4.19
CA MET A 8 -1.18 -5.82 -3.51
C MET A 8 -0.62 -6.99 -4.34
N THR A 9 -1.50 -7.80 -4.93
CA THR A 9 -1.09 -8.94 -5.77
C THR A 9 -0.38 -8.47 -7.04
N LEU A 10 -0.87 -7.41 -7.69
CA LEU A 10 -0.25 -6.83 -8.88
C LEU A 10 1.15 -6.27 -8.59
N ILE A 11 1.32 -5.59 -7.44
CA ILE A 11 2.63 -5.09 -6.98
C ILE A 11 3.58 -6.27 -6.70
N GLN A 12 3.14 -7.24 -5.91
CA GLN A 12 3.94 -8.39 -5.51
C GLN A 12 4.41 -9.22 -6.71
N THR A 13 3.54 -9.40 -7.70
CA THR A 13 3.84 -10.13 -8.94
C THR A 13 4.56 -9.27 -9.99
N ARG A 14 4.88 -8.01 -9.65
CA ARG A 14 5.53 -7.02 -10.53
C ARG A 14 4.79 -6.79 -11.84
N LYS A 15 3.46 -6.95 -11.82
CA LYS A 15 2.57 -6.63 -12.95
C LYS A 15 2.40 -5.12 -13.11
N ILE A 16 2.53 -4.38 -12.01
CA ILE A 16 2.59 -2.92 -11.97
C ILE A 16 3.80 -2.48 -11.15
N LYS A 17 4.22 -1.23 -11.33
CA LYS A 17 5.31 -0.64 -10.53
C LYS A 17 4.84 -0.49 -9.07
N PRO A 18 5.71 -0.71 -8.07
CA PRO A 18 5.35 -0.48 -6.67
C PRO A 18 5.05 0.99 -6.40
N PHE A 19 3.90 1.28 -5.79
CA PHE A 19 3.49 2.63 -5.38
C PHE A 19 2.79 2.57 -4.01
N PRO A 20 2.73 3.70 -3.26
CA PRO A 20 2.07 3.72 -1.96
C PRO A 20 0.55 3.55 -2.10
N VAL A 21 -0.01 2.62 -1.33
CA VAL A 21 -1.45 2.40 -1.22
C VAL A 21 -1.92 3.02 0.09
N VAL A 22 -2.66 4.11 0.01
CA VAL A 22 -3.15 4.85 1.17
C VAL A 22 -4.57 4.40 1.53
N LEU A 23 -4.76 4.04 2.79
CA LEU A 23 -6.02 3.60 3.39
C LEU A 23 -6.48 4.66 4.39
N PHE A 24 -7.57 5.35 4.09
CA PHE A 24 -8.11 6.40 4.93
C PHE A 24 -9.05 5.85 6.02
N GLY A 25 -8.94 6.36 7.25
CA GLY A 25 -9.75 5.88 8.38
C GLY A 25 -9.00 4.86 9.22
N THR A 26 -8.09 5.32 10.07
CA THR A 26 -7.17 4.44 10.80
C THR A 26 -7.91 3.45 11.71
N ASP A 27 -8.96 3.88 12.40
CA ASP A 27 -9.76 3.01 13.27
C ASP A 27 -10.40 1.84 12.53
N PHE A 28 -10.81 2.05 11.27
CA PHE A 28 -11.41 1.01 10.45
C PHE A 28 -10.35 0.01 9.95
N TRP A 29 -9.19 0.49 9.51
CA TRP A 29 -8.17 -0.35 8.84
C TRP A 29 -7.13 -0.97 9.76
N ARG A 30 -6.96 -0.46 10.99
CA ARG A 30 -5.92 -0.92 11.93
C ARG A 30 -5.97 -2.41 12.19
N GLY A 31 -7.17 -2.95 12.46
CA GLY A 31 -7.34 -4.39 12.69
C GLY A 31 -6.93 -5.26 11.51
N LEU A 32 -7.15 -4.78 10.27
CA LEU A 32 -6.71 -5.50 9.08
C LEU A 32 -5.19 -5.46 8.93
N LEU A 33 -4.57 -4.29 9.11
CA LEU A 33 -3.11 -4.16 9.00
C LEU A 33 -2.38 -4.99 10.07
N ASP A 34 -2.89 -4.98 11.30
CA ASP A 34 -2.35 -5.81 12.39
C ASP A 34 -2.44 -7.30 12.05
N TRP A 35 -3.57 -7.73 11.46
CA TRP A 35 -3.73 -9.12 11.00
C TRP A 35 -2.79 -9.48 9.85
N ILE A 36 -2.63 -8.60 8.85
CA ILE A 36 -1.69 -8.82 7.72
C ILE A 36 -0.25 -8.95 8.25
N SER A 37 0.16 -8.05 9.15
CA SER A 37 1.48 -8.08 9.79
C SER A 37 1.68 -9.36 10.60
N ALA A 38 0.71 -9.73 11.45
CA ALA A 38 0.84 -10.90 12.31
C ALA A 38 0.80 -12.23 11.56
N GLN A 39 -0.01 -12.35 10.50
CA GLN A 39 -0.25 -13.62 9.81
C GLN A 39 0.47 -13.75 8.47
N GLN A 40 0.40 -12.73 7.62
CA GLN A 40 0.91 -12.85 6.25
C GLN A 40 2.41 -12.57 6.18
N LEU A 41 2.89 -11.54 6.89
CA LEU A 41 4.32 -11.22 6.95
C LEU A 41 5.10 -12.34 7.66
N SER A 42 4.60 -12.84 8.79
CA SER A 42 5.24 -13.92 9.56
C SER A 42 5.34 -15.25 8.80
N ARG A 43 4.42 -15.49 7.84
CA ARG A 43 4.39 -16.70 6.99
C ARG A 43 5.12 -16.51 5.65
N GLY A 44 5.72 -15.34 5.40
CA GLY A 44 6.39 -15.02 4.15
C GLY A 44 5.45 -14.89 2.95
N MET A 45 4.15 -14.68 3.19
CA MET A 45 3.17 -14.44 2.12
C MET A 45 3.23 -13.01 1.58
N LEU A 46 3.86 -12.10 2.32
CA LEU A 46 4.12 -10.71 1.96
C LEU A 46 5.57 -10.39 2.34
N THR A 47 6.25 -9.54 1.57
CA THR A 47 7.57 -9.04 1.97
C THR A 47 7.46 -7.78 2.83
N GLU A 48 8.48 -7.47 3.62
CA GLU A 48 8.52 -6.20 4.36
C GLU A 48 8.48 -4.98 3.43
N ALA A 49 9.05 -5.09 2.23
CA ALA A 49 9.04 -4.03 1.24
C ALA A 49 7.61 -3.76 0.74
N ASP A 50 6.86 -4.82 0.40
CA ASP A 50 5.47 -4.69 -0.04
C ASP A 50 4.57 -4.17 1.09
N PHE A 51 4.80 -4.62 2.33
CA PHE A 51 4.03 -4.14 3.48
C PHE A 51 4.23 -2.64 3.73
N LYS A 52 5.44 -2.11 3.53
CA LYS A 52 5.75 -0.68 3.71
C LYS A 52 5.05 0.23 2.69
N LEU A 53 4.51 -0.33 1.61
CA LEU A 53 3.70 0.40 0.63
C LEU A 53 2.29 0.69 1.16
N LEU A 54 1.79 -0.11 2.12
CA LEU A 54 0.51 0.16 2.77
C LEU A 54 0.69 1.28 3.80
N ARG A 55 -0.09 2.35 3.66
CA ARG A 55 -0.11 3.49 4.59
C ARG A 55 -1.53 3.72 5.08
N ILE A 56 -1.71 3.89 6.38
CA ILE A 56 -3.00 4.29 6.96
C ILE A 56 -2.89 5.71 7.50
N THR A 57 -3.89 6.54 7.25
CA THR A 57 -3.95 7.91 7.78
C THR A 57 -5.40 8.37 7.94
N ASP A 58 -5.59 9.38 8.78
CA ASP A 58 -6.84 10.15 8.90
C ASP A 58 -6.66 11.59 8.37
N ASP A 59 -5.47 11.91 7.86
CA ASP A 59 -5.13 13.22 7.33
C ASP A 59 -5.06 13.17 5.80
N ILE A 60 -5.84 14.04 5.17
CA ILE A 60 -5.89 14.17 3.71
C ILE A 60 -4.56 14.74 3.20
N ASP A 61 -3.96 15.68 3.92
CA ASP A 61 -2.71 16.31 3.51
C ASP A 61 -1.57 15.29 3.54
N GLU A 62 -1.55 14.39 4.53
CA GLU A 62 -0.61 13.26 4.57
C GLU A 62 -0.83 12.31 3.39
N ALA A 63 -2.08 11.95 3.07
CA ALA A 63 -2.39 11.07 1.94
C ALA A 63 -1.90 11.64 0.61
N VAL A 64 -2.10 12.95 0.40
CA VAL A 64 -1.63 13.66 -0.80
C VAL A 64 -0.10 13.72 -0.81
N ALA A 65 0.53 14.08 0.30
CA ALA A 65 1.98 14.16 0.42
C ALA A 65 2.66 12.82 0.06
N LEU A 66 2.14 11.69 0.56
CA LEU A 66 2.66 10.36 0.25
C LEU A 66 2.60 10.03 -1.26
N THR A 67 1.54 10.47 -1.93
CA THR A 67 1.34 10.26 -3.36
C THR A 67 2.30 11.14 -4.17
N GLU A 68 2.45 12.40 -3.77
CA GLU A 68 3.35 13.38 -4.42
C GLU A 68 4.83 13.05 -4.22
N GLU A 69 5.23 12.62 -3.01
CA GLU A 69 6.58 12.15 -2.71
C GLU A 69 6.98 11.02 -3.65
N HIS A 70 6.10 10.03 -3.83
CA HIS A 70 6.35 8.92 -4.74
C HIS A 70 6.44 9.38 -6.21
N ARG A 71 5.53 10.27 -6.65
CA ARG A 71 5.56 10.87 -8.00
C ARG A 71 6.88 11.61 -8.27
N SER A 72 7.44 12.28 -7.25
CA SER A 72 8.67 13.06 -7.38
C SER A 72 9.95 12.21 -7.44
N GLN A 73 9.93 10.99 -6.89
CA GLN A 73 11.10 10.11 -6.81
C GLN A 73 11.32 9.25 -8.05
N GLY A 74 10.35 9.17 -8.97
CA GLY A 74 10.56 8.61 -10.29
C GLY A 74 9.31 7.97 -10.90
N GLU A 75 9.02 8.42 -12.11
CA GLU A 75 8.19 7.83 -13.16
C GLU A 75 6.68 8.17 -13.18
N ASP A 76 6.32 8.76 -14.32
CA ASP A 76 4.99 9.01 -14.84
C ASP A 76 4.09 7.78 -14.66
N ILE A 77 3.02 7.92 -13.87
CA ILE A 77 1.97 6.92 -13.60
C ILE A 77 0.97 6.81 -14.77
N SER A 78 1.34 7.25 -15.97
CA SER A 78 0.47 7.19 -17.13
C SER A 78 0.15 5.74 -17.49
N PRO A 79 -1.14 5.35 -17.58
CA PRO A 79 -1.50 4.07 -18.17
C PRO A 79 -1.10 4.02 -19.65
N PRO A 80 -0.83 2.84 -20.22
CA PRO A 80 -0.50 2.69 -21.64
C PRO A 80 -1.62 3.18 -22.57
#